data_AF-A0AAD9WB94-F1
#
_entry.id   AF-A0AAD9WB94-F1
#
_cell.length_a   1.000
_cell.length_b   1.000
_cell.length_c   1.000
_cell.angle_alpha   90.00
_cell.angle_beta   90.00
_cell.angle_gamma   90.00
#
_symmetry.space_group_name_H-M   'P 1'
#
loop_
_entity.id
_entity.type
_entity.pdbx_description
1 polymer ?
#
loop_
_entity_poly.entity_id
_entity_poly.type
_entity_poly.pdbx_seq_one_letter_code
_entity_poly.pdbx_strand_id
1 'polypeptide(L)'
;MHTLIFAHLILVQLGVTATRSPLKRELDKVVCRIPGYDHANKGTVEDGIAYLRGHDPQEVDVCHQPGGGGCPSRVSCDKSAAIYVCNDDPDHDKTLGLSDVADRAQSILDTEGCVWHPSTSHVVQGQAFDDGGWNVIVGIKNGDSC
;
A
#
# COMPACT_ATOMS: atom_id res chain seq x y z
N MET A 1 48.33 -20.03 -50.63
CA MET A 1 47.82 -20.43 -49.30
C MET A 1 47.43 -19.15 -48.59
N HIS A 2 46.13 -18.86 -48.47
CA HIS A 2 45.61 -17.62 -47.88
C HIS A 2 45.27 -17.87 -46.41
N THR A 3 45.96 -17.18 -45.51
CA THR A 3 45.70 -17.23 -44.06
C THR A 3 44.71 -16.13 -43.71
N LEU A 4 43.48 -16.50 -43.38
CA LEU A 4 42.47 -15.58 -42.83
C LEU A 4 42.61 -15.54 -41.30
N ILE A 5 43.00 -14.39 -40.77
CA ILE A 5 43.02 -14.12 -39.32
C ILE A 5 41.64 -13.57 -38.94
N PHE A 6 40.84 -14.37 -38.23
CA PHE A 6 39.59 -13.92 -37.63
C PHE A 6 39.90 -13.19 -36.31
N ALA A 7 39.74 -11.87 -36.29
CA ALA A 7 39.79 -11.08 -35.07
C ALA A 7 38.47 -11.23 -34.31
N HIS A 8 38.52 -11.84 -33.11
CA HIS A 8 37.38 -11.90 -32.21
C HIS A 8 37.14 -10.54 -31.55
N LEU A 9 35.98 -9.96 -31.86
CA LEU A 9 35.45 -8.76 -31.23
C LEU A 9 34.99 -9.13 -29.81
N ILE A 10 35.72 -8.71 -28.79
CA ILE A 10 35.31 -8.85 -27.39
C ILE A 10 34.32 -7.72 -27.09
N LEU A 11 33.01 -8.04 -27.03
CA LEU A 11 32.01 -7.14 -26.46
C LEU A 11 32.22 -7.06 -24.95
N VAL A 12 32.72 -5.92 -24.47
CA VAL A 12 32.65 -5.57 -23.05
C VAL A 12 31.19 -5.23 -22.75
N GLN A 13 30.47 -6.16 -22.12
CA GLN A 13 29.16 -5.85 -21.55
C GLN A 13 29.39 -4.96 -20.33
N LEU A 14 29.10 -3.66 -20.49
CA LEU A 14 28.94 -2.73 -19.38
C LEU A 14 27.71 -3.19 -18.58
N GLY A 15 27.93 -4.04 -17.59
CA GLY A 15 26.95 -4.37 -16.58
C GLY A 15 26.73 -3.14 -15.70
N VAL A 16 25.71 -2.34 -16.02
CA VAL A 16 25.17 -1.35 -15.10
C VAL A 16 24.48 -2.14 -14.00
N THR A 17 25.18 -2.38 -12.89
CA THR A 17 24.55 -2.87 -11.67
C THR A 17 23.70 -1.74 -11.11
N ALA A 18 22.39 -1.80 -11.35
CA ALA A 18 21.42 -0.95 -10.68
C ALA A 18 21.53 -1.21 -9.18
N THR A 19 22.17 -0.29 -8.46
CA THR A 19 22.04 -0.20 -7.00
C THR A 19 20.58 0.11 -6.73
N ARG A 20 19.79 -0.90 -6.33
CA ARG A 20 18.46 -0.67 -5.76
C ARG A 20 18.63 0.35 -4.63
N SER A 21 18.02 1.52 -4.78
CA SER A 21 17.69 2.43 -3.68
C SER A 21 17.10 1.62 -2.52
N PRO A 22 17.16 2.08 -1.25
CA PRO A 22 16.39 1.44 -0.18
C PRO A 22 14.97 1.28 -0.71
N LEU A 23 14.59 0.03 -0.98
CA LEU A 23 13.49 -0.26 -1.88
C LEU A 23 12.26 0.37 -1.28
N LYS A 24 11.72 1.40 -1.96
CA LYS A 24 10.33 1.79 -1.75
C LYS A 24 9.54 0.49 -1.93
N ARG A 25 9.06 -0.09 -0.82
CA ARG A 25 8.31 -1.35 -0.80
C ARG A 25 7.29 -1.31 -1.93
N GLU A 26 7.34 -2.28 -2.83
CA GLU A 26 6.53 -2.29 -4.04
C GLU A 26 5.12 -2.80 -3.70
N LEU A 27 4.11 -2.10 -4.21
CA LEU A 27 2.72 -2.52 -4.09
C LEU A 27 2.56 -3.88 -4.79
N ASP A 28 2.13 -4.91 -4.07
CA ASP A 28 1.94 -6.27 -4.59
C ASP A 28 0.57 -6.40 -5.28
N LYS A 29 -0.50 -6.05 -4.57
CA LYS A 29 -1.88 -6.13 -5.09
C LYS A 29 -2.84 -5.21 -4.37
N VAL A 30 -3.90 -4.82 -5.08
CA VAL A 30 -5.07 -4.13 -4.51
C VAL A 30 -6.30 -5.00 -4.72
N VAL A 31 -7.14 -5.13 -3.68
CA VAL A 31 -8.39 -5.89 -3.72
C VAL A 31 -9.55 -4.98 -3.33
N CYS A 32 -10.55 -4.89 -4.19
CA CYS A 32 -11.79 -4.13 -3.97
C CYS A 32 -12.90 -5.07 -3.46
N ARG A 33 -13.96 -4.53 -2.85
CA ARG A 33 -15.13 -5.30 -2.34
C ARG A 33 -14.75 -6.35 -1.28
N ILE A 34 -13.91 -5.94 -0.34
CA ILE A 34 -13.46 -6.79 0.74
C ILE A 34 -14.61 -7.09 1.71
N PRO A 35 -14.73 -8.32 2.24
CA PRO A 35 -15.75 -8.64 3.23
C PRO A 35 -15.42 -8.00 4.59
N GLY A 36 -16.46 -7.67 5.38
CA GLY A 36 -16.30 -7.16 6.75
C GLY A 36 -15.99 -5.67 6.85
N TYR A 37 -16.04 -4.92 5.75
CA TYR A 37 -15.91 -3.48 5.71
C TYR A 37 -17.02 -2.83 4.88
N ASP A 38 -17.61 -1.78 5.40
CA ASP A 38 -18.53 -0.90 4.68
C ASP A 38 -17.77 0.14 3.86
N HIS A 39 -18.44 0.70 2.85
CA HIS A 39 -17.84 1.71 1.98
C HIS A 39 -17.62 3.03 2.72
N ALA A 40 -16.47 3.66 2.48
CA ALA A 40 -16.12 4.96 3.01
C ALA A 40 -16.42 6.09 2.00
N ASN A 41 -16.73 7.29 2.48
CA ASN A 41 -16.83 8.48 1.62
C ASN A 41 -15.45 8.79 1.00
N LYS A 42 -15.37 8.88 -0.33
CA LYS A 42 -14.10 9.11 -1.02
C LYS A 42 -13.43 10.42 -0.61
N GLY A 43 -14.19 11.51 -0.49
CA GLY A 43 -13.63 12.82 -0.11
C GLY A 43 -13.01 12.79 1.28
N THR A 44 -13.68 12.17 2.25
CA THR A 44 -13.13 12.00 3.61
C THR A 44 -11.88 11.10 3.63
N VAL A 45 -11.80 10.10 2.73
CA VAL A 45 -10.57 9.32 2.59
C VAL A 45 -9.43 10.16 1.99
N GLU A 46 -9.70 11.02 1.00
CA GLU A 46 -8.71 11.94 0.44
C GLU A 46 -8.17 12.90 1.52
N ASP A 47 -9.05 13.42 2.39
CA ASP A 47 -8.66 14.22 3.55
C ASP A 47 -7.79 13.41 4.53
N GLY A 48 -8.14 12.15 4.77
CA GLY A 48 -7.34 11.23 5.58
C GLY A 48 -5.94 10.98 4.99
N ILE A 49 -5.84 10.79 3.68
CA ILE A 49 -4.56 10.65 2.96
C ILE A 49 -3.73 11.93 3.10
N ALA A 50 -4.35 13.10 2.93
CA ALA A 50 -3.68 14.38 3.09
C ALA A 50 -3.19 14.60 4.53
N TYR A 51 -4.00 14.23 5.53
CA TYR A 51 -3.62 14.27 6.94
C TYR A 51 -2.37 13.42 7.21
N LEU A 52 -2.35 12.16 6.75
CA LEU A 52 -1.22 11.24 6.94
C LEU A 52 0.06 11.77 6.30
N ARG A 53 -0.02 12.31 5.07
CA ARG A 53 1.12 12.97 4.40
C ARG A 53 1.63 14.19 5.16
N GLY A 54 0.74 14.96 5.77
CA GLY A 54 1.09 16.14 6.57
C GLY A 54 1.83 15.82 7.88
N HIS A 55 1.85 14.55 8.29
CA HIS A 55 2.52 14.09 9.52
C HIS A 55 3.85 13.39 9.24
N ASP A 56 4.36 13.41 8.01
CA ASP A 56 5.70 12.92 7.70
C ASP A 56 6.80 13.61 8.54
N PRO A 57 7.80 12.89 9.09
CA PRO A 57 8.10 11.46 8.93
C PRO A 57 7.57 10.59 10.09
N GLN A 58 6.43 10.93 10.71
CA GLN A 58 5.86 10.10 11.78
C GLN A 58 5.59 8.68 11.28
N GLU A 59 5.74 7.72 12.19
CA GLU A 59 5.53 6.30 11.95
C GLU A 59 4.43 5.79 12.87
N VAL A 60 3.84 4.66 12.47
CA VAL A 60 2.91 3.88 13.29
C VAL A 60 3.53 2.52 13.61
N ASP A 61 3.57 2.20 14.90
CA ASP A 61 3.93 0.87 15.40
C ASP A 61 2.72 -0.06 15.22
N VAL A 62 2.93 -1.20 14.57
CA VAL A 62 1.87 -2.18 14.31
C VAL A 62 2.33 -3.55 14.77
N CYS A 63 1.62 -4.07 15.76
CA CYS A 63 1.92 -5.38 16.33
C CYS A 63 1.66 -6.51 15.33
N HIS A 64 2.48 -7.56 15.38
CA HIS A 64 2.19 -8.81 14.70
C HIS A 64 1.01 -9.54 15.36
N GLN A 65 0.40 -10.46 14.63
CA GLN A 65 -0.55 -11.43 15.19
C GLN A 65 -0.13 -12.85 14.81
N PRO A 66 0.07 -13.74 15.79
CA PRO A 66 0.33 -15.15 15.51
C PRO A 66 -0.78 -15.76 14.65
N GLY A 67 -0.41 -16.35 13.52
CA GLY A 67 -1.36 -16.87 12.53
C GLY A 67 -1.70 -15.90 11.37
N GLY A 68 -1.13 -14.69 11.37
CA GLY A 68 -1.29 -13.69 10.32
C GLY A 68 -2.59 -12.90 10.39
N GLY A 69 -2.69 -11.82 9.60
CA GLY A 69 -3.85 -10.93 9.55
C GLY A 69 -3.90 -9.93 10.70
N GLY A 70 -2.85 -9.12 10.83
CA GLY A 70 -2.58 -8.24 11.98
C GLY A 70 -3.76 -7.42 12.50
N CYS A 71 -3.67 -7.00 13.77
CA CYS A 71 -4.62 -6.06 14.36
C CYS A 71 -4.68 -4.79 13.52
N PRO A 72 -5.86 -4.40 12.98
CA PRO A 72 -5.95 -3.16 12.23
C PRO A 72 -5.75 -1.98 13.18
N SER A 73 -4.59 -1.35 13.11
CA SER A 73 -4.35 -0.05 13.74
C SER A 73 -5.06 1.00 12.90
N ARG A 74 -6.06 1.66 13.49
CA ARG A 74 -6.79 2.76 12.85
C ARG A 74 -5.94 4.02 12.90
N VAL A 75 -5.54 4.52 11.74
CA VAL A 75 -4.60 5.66 11.61
C VAL A 75 -5.27 6.92 11.06
N SER A 76 -6.47 6.78 10.50
CA SER A 76 -7.37 7.90 10.20
C SER A 76 -8.82 7.45 10.35
N CYS A 77 -9.68 8.30 10.90
CA CYS A 77 -11.09 8.00 11.18
C CYS A 77 -11.88 9.30 11.35
N ASP A 78 -12.84 9.52 10.47
CA ASP A 78 -13.82 10.60 10.56
C ASP A 78 -15.14 10.09 10.00
N LYS A 79 -16.20 10.10 10.82
CA LYS A 79 -17.64 9.77 10.65
C LYS A 79 -18.11 8.88 9.50
N SER A 80 -17.57 9.06 8.30
CA SER A 80 -17.90 8.33 7.08
C SER A 80 -16.70 7.65 6.40
N ALA A 81 -15.51 7.62 7.01
CA ALA A 81 -14.33 6.95 6.47
C ALA A 81 -13.33 6.55 7.56
N ALA A 82 -12.60 5.47 7.31
CA ALA A 82 -11.42 5.09 8.07
C ALA A 82 -10.31 4.54 7.16
N ILE A 83 -9.08 4.70 7.62
CA ILE A 83 -7.87 4.07 7.07
C ILE A 83 -7.26 3.23 8.19
N TYR A 84 -7.07 1.94 7.91
CA TYR A 84 -6.43 1.00 8.81
C TYR A 84 -5.11 0.52 8.22
N VAL A 85 -4.15 0.21 9.08
CA VAL A 85 -2.91 -0.48 8.73
C VAL A 85 -2.81 -1.78 9.52
N CYS A 86 -2.43 -2.85 8.83
CA CYS A 86 -2.22 -4.18 9.38
C CYS A 86 -0.80 -4.64 9.06
N ASN A 87 -0.17 -5.29 10.02
CA ASN A 87 1.08 -6.00 9.83
C ASN A 87 0.78 -7.47 9.51
N ASP A 88 1.10 -7.90 8.29
CA ASP A 88 0.92 -9.28 7.85
C ASP A 88 2.15 -10.17 8.14
N ASP A 89 3.21 -9.62 8.75
CA ASP A 89 4.29 -10.42 9.33
C ASP A 89 3.75 -11.18 10.56
N PRO A 90 3.81 -12.53 10.57
CA PRO A 90 3.25 -13.32 11.67
C PRO A 90 4.11 -13.34 12.92
N ASP A 91 5.38 -12.89 12.83
CA ASP A 91 6.40 -13.16 13.84
C ASP A 91 7.01 -11.87 14.43
N HIS A 92 6.89 -10.72 13.77
CA HIS A 92 7.58 -9.49 14.16
C HIS A 92 6.71 -8.25 14.14
N ASP A 93 6.74 -7.48 15.23
CA ASP A 93 6.25 -6.10 15.25
C ASP A 93 7.06 -5.24 14.28
N LYS A 94 6.39 -4.32 13.60
CA LYS A 94 7.01 -3.48 12.57
C LYS A 94 6.49 -2.05 12.65
N THR A 95 7.24 -1.13 12.04
CA THR A 95 6.86 0.28 11.89
C THR A 95 6.66 0.65 10.43
N LEU A 96 5.68 1.51 10.16
CA LEU A 96 5.39 2.04 8.83
C LEU A 96 5.24 3.55 8.91
N GLY A 97 5.90 4.29 8.01
CA GLY A 97 5.70 5.74 7.90
C GLY A 97 4.26 6.07 7.52
N LEU A 98 3.70 7.16 8.05
CA LEU A 98 2.35 7.59 7.71
C LEU A 98 2.22 7.97 6.22
N SER A 99 3.29 8.50 5.62
CA SER A 99 3.35 8.72 4.16
C SER A 99 3.27 7.43 3.36
N ASP A 100 3.90 6.36 3.85
CA ASP A 100 3.82 5.02 3.25
C ASP A 100 2.39 4.46 3.33
N VAL A 101 1.71 4.65 4.47
CA VAL A 101 0.28 4.31 4.61
C VAL A 101 -0.54 5.10 3.60
N ALA A 102 -0.30 6.40 3.48
CA ALA A 102 -1.03 7.29 2.59
C ALA A 102 -0.87 6.88 1.12
N ASP A 103 0.33 6.48 0.70
CA ASP A 103 0.60 5.99 -0.66
C ASP A 103 -0.18 4.70 -0.96
N ARG A 104 -0.29 3.78 0.00
CA ARG A 104 -1.07 2.54 -0.16
C ARG A 104 -2.57 2.84 -0.18
N ALA A 105 -3.06 3.73 0.68
CA ALA A 105 -4.45 4.18 0.64
C ALA A 105 -4.77 4.85 -0.71
N GLN A 106 -3.89 5.71 -1.24
CA GLN A 106 -4.03 6.32 -2.56
C GLN A 106 -4.12 5.26 -3.67
N SER A 107 -3.31 4.20 -3.61
CA SER A 107 -3.38 3.11 -4.61
C SER A 107 -4.76 2.44 -4.69
N ILE A 108 -5.53 2.41 -3.59
CA ILE A 108 -6.90 1.91 -3.56
C ILE A 108 -7.84 2.87 -4.32
N LEU A 109 -7.66 4.18 -4.17
CA LEU A 109 -8.45 5.19 -4.90
C LEU A 109 -8.14 5.16 -6.40
N ASP A 110 -6.88 4.87 -6.75
CA ASP A 110 -6.39 4.85 -8.12
C ASP A 110 -6.72 3.52 -8.85
N THR A 111 -7.10 2.48 -8.11
CA THR A 111 -7.44 1.16 -8.67
C THR A 111 -8.87 1.13 -9.21
N GLU A 112 -9.01 0.71 -10.46
CA GLU A 112 -10.31 0.54 -11.10
C GLU A 112 -11.19 -0.44 -10.32
N GLY A 113 -12.44 -0.05 -10.07
CA GLY A 113 -13.43 -0.89 -9.38
C GLY A 113 -13.40 -0.81 -7.85
N CYS A 114 -12.46 -0.06 -7.26
CA CYS A 114 -12.42 0.25 -5.82
C CYS A 114 -13.17 1.55 -5.47
N VAL A 115 -13.48 2.39 -6.47
CA VAL A 115 -14.34 3.57 -6.32
C VAL A 115 -15.68 3.30 -6.99
N TRP A 116 -16.76 3.57 -6.25
CA TRP A 116 -18.14 3.51 -6.75
C TRP A 116 -18.72 4.92 -6.85
N HIS A 117 -19.49 5.11 -7.91
CA HIS A 117 -20.11 6.38 -8.25
C HIS A 117 -21.64 6.28 -8.15
N PRO A 118 -22.23 6.10 -6.95
CA PRO A 118 -23.67 6.26 -6.80
C PRO A 118 -24.05 7.75 -7.00
N SER A 119 -25.33 8.01 -7.27
CA SER A 119 -25.83 9.34 -7.65
C SER A 119 -25.67 10.44 -6.60
N THR A 120 -25.35 10.08 -5.35
CA THR A 120 -25.34 11.00 -4.20
C THR A 120 -23.95 11.31 -3.66
N SER A 121 -22.97 10.41 -3.80
CA SER A 121 -21.60 10.62 -3.28
C SER A 121 -20.65 9.53 -3.78
N HIS A 122 -19.41 9.86 -4.14
CA HIS A 122 -18.41 8.83 -4.45
C HIS A 122 -17.99 8.09 -3.17
N VAL A 123 -17.99 6.77 -3.23
CA VAL A 123 -17.57 5.92 -2.11
C VAL A 123 -16.44 5.00 -2.55
N VAL A 124 -15.60 4.59 -1.61
CA VAL A 124 -14.41 3.78 -1.86
C VAL A 124 -14.30 2.70 -0.80
N GLN A 125 -13.78 1.55 -1.20
CA GLN A 125 -13.54 0.42 -0.32
C GLN A 125 -12.53 -0.53 -0.95
N GLY A 126 -11.53 -0.92 -0.19
CA GLY A 126 -10.54 -1.87 -0.65
C GLY A 126 -9.38 -2.04 0.32
N GLN A 127 -8.44 -2.88 -0.09
CA GLN A 127 -7.22 -3.17 0.66
C GLN A 127 -6.03 -3.24 -0.29
N ALA A 128 -4.89 -2.74 0.14
CA ALA A 128 -3.63 -2.70 -0.59
C ALA A 128 -2.57 -3.49 0.17
N PHE A 129 -1.95 -4.45 -0.49
CA PHE A 129 -0.85 -5.26 0.05
C PHE A 129 0.47 -4.87 -0.61
N ASP A 130 1.57 -5.02 0.11
CA ASP A 130 2.92 -4.83 -0.43
C ASP A 130 3.85 -6.03 -0.17
N ASP A 131 5.01 -5.98 -0.82
CA ASP A 131 6.10 -6.96 -0.65
C ASP A 131 6.80 -6.91 0.71
N GLY A 132 6.50 -5.89 1.52
CA GLY A 132 6.98 -5.73 2.88
C GLY A 132 6.07 -6.34 3.93
N GLY A 133 5.00 -7.06 3.55
CA GLY A 133 4.04 -7.66 4.48
C GLY A 133 3.19 -6.62 5.21
N TRP A 134 2.82 -5.54 4.53
CA TRP A 134 1.81 -4.58 5.01
C TRP A 134 0.50 -4.75 4.26
N ASN A 135 -0.60 -4.50 4.97
CA ASN A 135 -1.94 -4.44 4.42
C ASN A 135 -2.63 -3.15 4.90
N VAL A 136 -2.96 -2.26 3.98
CA VAL A 136 -3.69 -1.02 4.25
C VAL A 136 -5.11 -1.15 3.77
N ILE A 137 -6.08 -0.84 4.62
CA ILE A 137 -7.51 -1.00 4.34
C ILE A 137 -8.18 0.37 4.36
N VAL A 138 -8.98 0.64 3.32
CA VAL A 138 -9.89 1.78 3.24
C VAL A 138 -11.33 1.25 3.30
N GLY A 139 -12.10 1.78 4.24
CA GLY A 139 -13.48 1.35 4.52
C GLY A 139 -13.78 1.52 6.01
N ILE A 140 -15.02 1.30 6.44
CA ILE A 140 -15.36 1.26 7.87
C ILE A 140 -15.50 -0.21 8.26
N LYS A 141 -14.74 -0.69 9.24
CA LYS A 141 -14.88 -2.08 9.69
C LYS A 141 -16.30 -2.30 10.23
N ASN A 142 -16.96 -3.39 9.84
CA ASN A 142 -18.34 -3.65 10.26
C ASN A 142 -18.46 -3.66 11.79
N GLY A 143 -19.36 -2.84 12.32
CA GLY A 143 -19.56 -2.66 13.76
C GLY A 143 -18.60 -1.68 14.44
N ASP A 144 -17.66 -1.08 13.70
CA ASP A 144 -16.88 0.07 14.14
C ASP A 144 -17.62 1.38 13.83
N SER A 145 -17.27 2.45 14.55
CA SER A 145 -17.75 3.80 14.26
C SER A 145 -16.61 4.82 14.36
N CYS A 146 -16.65 5.76 13.44
CA CYS A 146 -16.05 7.08 13.51
C CYS A 146 -17.16 8.10 13.82
#